data_AF-A0A1C3VJT6-F1
#
_entry.id   AF-A0A1C3VJT6-F1
#
_cell.length_a   1.000
_cell.length_b   1.000
_cell.length_c   1.000
_cell.angle_alpha   90.00
_cell.angle_beta   90.00
_cell.angle_gamma   90.00
#
_symmetry.space_group_name_H-M   'P 1'
#
loop_
_entity.id
_entity.type
_entity.pdbx_description
1 polymer ?
#
loop_
_entity_poly.entity_id
_entity_poly.type
_entity_poly.pdbx_seq_one_letter_code
_entity_poly.pdbx_strand_id
1 'polypeptide(L)'
;MFLSDIAFKNLALPLWTYEGRIDQDKAGDCRSKLASRNGCCRIANYRFVLCQDMKLRRWIMDEIPVIKTRPKGRSLTQSMLIPSEEMVARALWAAPPGQLSAVGEVRKALASQYGADACCPITVQRHLAQISENGTAPFWRVVDPDRPFARRMKGGPERIRQRLVEEERAVK
;
A
#
# COMPACT_ATOMS: atom_id res chain seq x y z
N MET A 1 -33.98 1.75 -18.24
CA MET A 1 -33.68 1.00 -17.00
C MET A 1 -32.56 0.04 -17.32
N PHE A 2 -31.32 0.36 -16.95
CA PHE A 2 -30.16 -0.48 -17.25
C PHE A 2 -29.59 -1.07 -15.96
N LEU A 3 -29.20 -2.33 -16.11
CA LEU A 3 -28.62 -3.26 -15.15
C LEU A 3 -27.33 -2.74 -14.50
N SER A 4 -27.12 -3.04 -13.22
CA SER A 4 -25.82 -3.44 -12.65
C SER A 4 -25.95 -3.80 -11.16
N ASP A 5 -26.45 -5.00 -10.91
CA ASP A 5 -26.16 -5.75 -9.69
C ASP A 5 -24.74 -6.33 -9.84
N ILE A 6 -23.77 -5.82 -9.08
CA ILE A 6 -22.52 -6.52 -8.80
C ILE A 6 -22.41 -6.69 -7.29
N ALA A 7 -22.53 -7.96 -6.92
CA ALA A 7 -22.51 -8.47 -5.57
C ALA A 7 -21.16 -8.23 -4.88
N PHE A 8 -21.15 -7.31 -3.91
CA PHE A 8 -20.09 -7.19 -2.90
C PHE A 8 -20.48 -8.04 -1.68
N LYS A 9 -20.60 -9.36 -1.86
CA LYS A 9 -20.80 -10.32 -0.78
C LYS A 9 -19.86 -11.50 -0.99
N ASN A 10 -18.81 -11.53 -0.17
CA ASN A 10 -18.13 -12.69 0.41
C ASN A 10 -16.63 -12.42 0.49
N LEU A 11 -16.20 -11.92 1.63
CA LEU A 11 -14.91 -12.22 2.25
C LEU A 11 -15.06 -11.91 3.74
N ALA A 12 -15.78 -12.80 4.42
CA ALA A 12 -15.67 -12.95 5.87
C ALA A 12 -14.26 -13.50 6.14
N LEU A 13 -13.35 -12.63 6.56
CA LEU A 13 -12.07 -13.04 7.13
C LEU A 13 -12.23 -13.05 8.66
N PRO A 14 -11.90 -14.16 9.33
CA PRO A 14 -12.15 -14.33 10.75
C PRO A 14 -11.24 -13.39 11.57
N LEU A 15 -11.84 -12.75 12.58
CA LEU A 15 -11.12 -12.12 13.68
C LEU A 15 -10.15 -13.14 14.28
N TRP A 16 -8.85 -12.91 14.14
CA TRP A 16 -7.83 -13.48 15.01
C TRP A 16 -7.19 -12.32 15.79
N THR A 17 -7.75 -12.08 16.96
CA THR A 17 -7.07 -11.42 18.07
C THR A 17 -5.88 -12.30 18.48
N TYR A 18 -4.65 -11.80 18.37
CA TYR A 18 -3.49 -12.44 18.97
C TYR A 18 -2.67 -11.40 19.74
N GLU A 19 -2.92 -11.33 21.04
CA GLU A 19 -1.96 -10.83 22.02
C GLU A 19 -0.80 -11.83 22.09
N GLY A 20 0.38 -11.41 21.66
CA GLY A 20 1.57 -12.24 21.68
C GLY A 20 2.83 -11.39 21.81
N ARG A 21 3.28 -11.24 23.05
CA ARG A 21 4.55 -10.63 23.46
C ARG A 21 5.71 -11.36 22.78
N ILE A 22 6.55 -10.66 22.02
CA ILE A 22 7.71 -11.24 21.34
C ILE A 22 8.87 -11.36 22.33
N ASP A 23 9.21 -12.59 22.73
CA ASP A 23 10.47 -12.94 23.41
C ASP A 23 11.59 -13.06 22.37
N GLN A 24 12.66 -12.26 22.52
CA GLN A 24 13.76 -12.17 21.53
C GLN A 24 14.88 -13.20 21.72
N ASP A 25 14.80 -14.11 22.69
CA ASP A 25 15.97 -14.89 23.15
C ASP A 25 16.12 -16.31 22.55
N LYS A 26 15.45 -16.66 21.45
CA LYS A 26 15.58 -17.99 20.81
C LYS A 26 16.15 -18.00 19.40
N ALA A 27 16.96 -17.00 19.04
CA ALA A 27 17.74 -16.99 17.80
C ALA A 27 19.14 -17.64 17.97
N GLY A 28 19.23 -18.71 18.76
CA GLY A 28 20.48 -19.43 19.02
C GLY A 28 20.42 -20.86 18.50
N ASP A 29 21.33 -21.16 17.57
CA ASP A 29 21.75 -22.50 17.13
C ASP A 29 20.91 -23.23 16.05
N CYS A 30 21.30 -23.01 14.78
CA CYS A 30 20.90 -23.82 13.63
C CYS A 30 22.04 -23.92 12.59
N ARG A 31 23.31 -24.03 13.05
CA ARG A 31 24.48 -24.03 12.13
C ARG A 31 25.17 -25.38 11.93
N SER A 32 24.65 -26.49 12.48
CA SER A 32 25.45 -27.73 12.57
C SER A 32 24.84 -29.01 12.01
N LYS A 33 23.71 -29.00 11.28
CA LYS A 33 23.18 -30.23 10.65
C LYS A 33 22.68 -30.01 9.23
N LEU A 34 23.62 -29.83 8.30
CA LEU A 34 23.36 -29.86 6.86
C LEU A 34 24.17 -30.99 6.21
N ALA A 35 23.80 -32.23 6.54
CA ALA A 35 24.33 -33.42 5.87
C ALA A 35 23.36 -34.59 6.04
N SER A 36 22.26 -34.60 5.29
CA SER A 36 21.61 -35.83 4.83
C SER A 36 20.59 -35.48 3.77
N ARG A 37 20.85 -35.99 2.56
CA ARG A 37 19.95 -35.99 1.41
C ARG A 37 18.60 -36.61 1.82
N ASN A 38 17.50 -36.00 1.37
CA ASN A 38 16.14 -36.53 1.39
C ASN A 38 15.49 -36.82 2.77
N GLY A 39 15.60 -35.89 3.72
CA GLY A 39 14.89 -35.96 5.01
C GLY A 39 13.82 -34.88 5.14
N CYS A 40 12.58 -35.22 4.83
CA CYS A 40 11.41 -34.40 5.17
C CYS A 40 11.32 -34.27 6.70
N CYS A 41 11.75 -33.14 7.26
CA CYS A 41 11.61 -32.89 8.70
C CYS A 41 10.18 -32.37 8.97
N ARG A 42 9.33 -33.30 9.42
CA ARG A 42 7.96 -33.04 9.86
C ARG A 42 8.02 -32.45 11.27
N ILE A 43 8.12 -31.11 11.36
CA ILE A 43 7.80 -30.36 12.58
C ILE A 43 6.46 -29.67 12.34
N ALA A 44 5.53 -29.91 13.27
CA ALA A 44 4.14 -29.54 13.20
C ALA A 44 3.92 -28.01 13.12
N ASN A 45 2.88 -27.65 12.36
CA ASN A 45 2.12 -26.39 12.43
C ASN A 45 2.79 -25.05 12.11
N TYR A 46 3.87 -25.04 11.32
CA TYR A 46 4.17 -23.87 10.50
C TYR A 46 4.39 -24.32 9.06
N ARG A 47 3.51 -23.87 8.15
CA ARG A 47 3.66 -24.05 6.70
C ARG A 47 4.84 -23.20 6.24
N PHE A 48 6.04 -23.70 6.51
CA PHE A 48 7.30 -23.13 6.04
C PHE A 48 7.40 -23.45 4.54
N VAL A 49 6.85 -22.57 3.70
CA VAL A 49 7.10 -22.59 2.26
C VAL A 49 8.48 -22.01 2.04
N LEU A 50 9.52 -22.81 2.27
CA LEU A 50 10.82 -22.58 1.66
C LEU A 50 10.82 -23.29 0.31
N CYS A 51 10.29 -22.61 -0.71
CA CYS A 51 10.49 -22.99 -2.09
C CYS A 51 11.06 -21.79 -2.85
N GLN A 52 12.39 -21.75 -2.90
CA GLN A 52 13.21 -21.20 -3.97
C GLN A 52 12.59 -20.07 -4.82
N ASP A 53 12.60 -18.84 -4.31
CA ASP A 53 12.72 -17.67 -5.17
C ASP A 53 13.34 -16.48 -4.41
N MET A 54 14.68 -16.44 -4.36
CA MET A 54 15.42 -15.36 -3.70
C MET A 54 15.23 -13.97 -4.35
N LYS A 55 14.53 -13.86 -5.49
CA LYS A 55 14.19 -12.57 -6.13
C LYS A 55 12.97 -11.88 -5.51
N LEU A 56 12.05 -12.63 -4.89
CA LEU A 56 10.81 -12.06 -4.33
C LEU A 56 10.98 -11.40 -2.95
N ARG A 57 12.14 -11.60 -2.30
CA ARG A 57 12.44 -11.01 -0.98
C ARG A 57 13.09 -9.62 -1.06
N ARG A 58 13.37 -9.11 -2.27
CA ARG A 58 14.03 -7.80 -2.46
C ARG A 58 13.09 -6.61 -2.17
N TRP A 59 11.77 -6.83 -2.08
CA TRP A 59 10.76 -5.77 -1.97
C TRP A 59 10.04 -5.69 -0.62
N ILE A 60 10.47 -6.48 0.37
CA ILE A 60 10.10 -6.26 1.77
C ILE A 60 11.25 -5.50 2.44
N MET A 61 11.55 -4.31 1.92
CA MET A 61 11.96 -3.25 2.82
C MET A 61 10.65 -2.66 3.31
N ASP A 62 10.06 -3.31 4.30
CA ASP A 62 8.98 -2.71 5.08
C ASP A 62 9.62 -1.55 5.82
N GLU A 63 9.69 -0.41 5.16
CA GLU A 63 9.93 0.86 5.82
C GLU A 63 9.04 0.91 7.06
N ILE A 64 9.65 1.18 8.22
CA ILE A 64 8.93 1.18 9.48
C ILE A 64 7.87 2.28 9.40
N PRO A 65 6.57 1.94 9.40
CA PRO A 65 5.52 2.94 9.22
C PRO A 65 5.47 3.85 10.45
N VAL A 66 5.53 5.16 10.23
CA VAL A 66 5.43 6.14 11.30
C VAL A 66 3.95 6.40 11.59
N ILE A 67 3.42 5.76 12.63
CA ILE A 67 2.04 5.95 13.10
C ILE A 67 2.06 6.84 14.35
N LYS A 68 1.29 7.93 14.32
CA LYS A 68 1.18 8.89 15.43
C LYS A 68 -0.26 9.03 15.87
N THR A 69 -0.49 9.05 17.17
CA THR A 69 -1.81 9.39 17.72
C THR A 69 -2.09 10.88 17.51
N ARG A 70 -3.25 11.20 16.92
CA ARG A 70 -3.71 12.57 16.67
C ARG A 70 -5.15 12.76 17.15
N PRO A 71 -5.53 13.98 17.56
CA PRO A 71 -6.94 14.29 17.81
C PRO A 71 -7.79 14.12 16.55
N LYS A 72 -9.02 13.64 16.74
CA LYS A 72 -10.09 13.53 15.74
C LYS A 72 -11.32 14.29 16.28
N GLY A 73 -11.52 15.52 15.82
CA GLY A 73 -12.59 16.38 16.36
C GLY A 73 -12.26 16.88 17.77
N ARG A 74 -13.30 17.07 18.60
CA ARG A 74 -13.14 17.71 19.93
C ARG A 74 -12.66 16.77 21.03
N SER A 75 -12.99 15.48 20.98
CA SER A 75 -12.78 14.55 22.10
C SER A 75 -12.25 13.16 21.72
N LEU A 76 -12.14 12.84 20.42
CA LEU A 76 -11.64 11.53 19.99
C LEU A 76 -10.16 11.63 19.62
N THR A 77 -9.47 10.49 19.69
CA THR A 77 -8.12 10.30 19.14
C THR A 77 -8.16 9.24 18.05
N GLN A 78 -7.24 9.34 17.10
CA GLN A 78 -7.07 8.36 16.03
C GLN A 78 -5.58 8.11 15.77
N SER A 79 -5.26 6.89 15.37
CA SER A 79 -3.95 6.50 14.88
C SER A 79 -3.78 7.01 13.44
N MET A 80 -2.84 7.92 13.22
CA MET A 80 -2.59 8.53 11.92
C MET A 80 -1.26 8.08 11.34
N LEU A 81 -1.31 7.44 10.16
CA LEU A 81 -0.15 7.11 9.37
C LEU A 81 0.45 8.38 8.75
N ILE A 82 1.75 8.57 8.95
CA ILE A 82 2.57 9.52 8.21
C ILE A 82 3.30 8.71 7.12
N PRO A 83 2.80 8.71 5.87
CA PRO A 83 3.42 7.92 4.82
C PRO A 83 4.72 8.58 4.36
N SER A 84 5.63 7.76 3.84
CA SER A 84 6.78 8.22 3.07
C SER A 84 6.42 8.46 1.60
N GLU A 85 7.35 9.03 0.84
CA GLU A 85 7.21 9.17 -0.61
C GLU A 85 7.12 7.80 -1.31
N GLU A 86 7.94 6.82 -0.90
CA GLU A 86 7.96 5.49 -1.50
C GLU A 86 6.67 4.71 -1.27
N MET A 87 6.06 4.84 -0.07
CA MET A 87 4.75 4.25 0.21
C MET A 87 3.68 4.80 -0.73
N VAL A 88 3.67 6.12 -0.93
CA VAL A 88 2.72 6.77 -1.85
C VAL A 88 3.01 6.34 -3.28
N ALA A 89 4.27 6.34 -3.72
CA ALA A 89 4.65 5.92 -5.07
C ALA A 89 4.21 4.48 -5.38
N ARG A 90 4.41 3.54 -4.45
CA ARG A 90 3.93 2.15 -4.60
C ARG A 90 2.41 2.09 -4.73
N ALA A 91 1.69 2.86 -3.92
CA ALA A 91 0.23 2.92 -4.02
C ALA A 91 -0.25 3.49 -5.37
N LEU A 92 0.48 4.46 -5.95
CA LEU A 92 0.20 4.96 -7.30
C LEU A 92 0.46 3.90 -8.38
N TRP A 93 1.53 3.11 -8.25
CA TRP A 93 1.84 2.02 -9.18
C TRP A 93 0.84 0.87 -9.11
N ALA A 94 0.27 0.61 -7.93
CA ALA A 94 -0.78 -0.38 -7.74
C ALA A 94 -2.13 0.06 -8.35
N ALA A 95 -2.32 1.35 -8.65
CA ALA A 95 -3.55 1.84 -9.26
C ALA A 95 -3.67 1.34 -10.71
N PRO A 96 -4.85 0.82 -11.11
CA PRO A 96 -5.05 0.26 -12.43
C PRO A 96 -4.80 1.31 -13.52
N PRO A 97 -4.11 0.94 -14.62
CA PRO A 97 -3.88 1.85 -15.74
C PRO A 97 -5.19 2.26 -16.41
N GLY A 98 -5.26 3.51 -16.87
CA GLY A 98 -6.44 4.03 -17.59
C GLY A 98 -7.68 4.29 -16.71
N GLN A 99 -7.62 4.08 -15.39
CA GLN A 99 -8.72 4.40 -14.48
C GLN A 99 -8.30 5.46 -13.46
N LEU A 100 -9.15 6.48 -13.29
CA LEU A 100 -8.98 7.48 -12.26
C LEU A 100 -9.47 6.97 -10.90
N SER A 101 -8.54 6.72 -9.98
CA SER A 101 -8.81 6.44 -8.58
C SER A 101 -8.86 7.74 -7.78
N ALA A 102 -9.67 7.83 -6.73
CA ALA A 102 -9.68 9.02 -5.88
C ALA A 102 -8.52 8.99 -4.87
N VAL A 103 -7.86 10.13 -4.66
CA VAL A 103 -6.85 10.31 -3.58
C VAL A 103 -7.36 9.83 -2.21
N GLY A 104 -8.66 9.99 -1.95
CA GLY A 104 -9.30 9.52 -0.73
C GLY A 104 -9.26 8.00 -0.56
N GLU A 105 -9.44 7.25 -1.64
CA GLU A 105 -9.39 5.78 -1.61
C GLU A 105 -7.95 5.27 -1.41
N VAL A 106 -6.97 5.91 -2.05
CA VAL A 106 -5.54 5.61 -1.82
C VAL A 106 -5.16 5.82 -0.34
N ARG A 107 -5.67 6.90 0.28
CA ARG A 107 -5.45 7.15 1.70
C ARG A 107 -6.07 6.10 2.61
N LYS A 108 -7.29 5.64 2.31
CA LYS A 108 -7.96 4.57 3.07
C LYS A 108 -7.24 3.24 2.90
N ALA A 109 -6.80 2.91 1.68
CA ALA A 109 -6.04 1.71 1.39
C ALA A 109 -4.71 1.70 2.16
N LEU A 110 -3.96 2.81 2.13
CA LEU A 110 -2.72 2.96 2.91
C LEU A 110 -2.97 2.83 4.42
N ALA A 111 -4.01 3.48 4.95
CA ALA A 111 -4.34 3.37 6.37
C ALA A 111 -4.63 1.91 6.77
N SER A 112 -5.45 1.22 5.98
CA SER A 112 -5.83 -0.18 6.22
C SER A 112 -4.64 -1.13 6.11
N GLN A 113 -3.77 -0.92 5.12
CA GLN A 113 -2.58 -1.74 4.89
C GLN A 113 -1.60 -1.71 6.06
N TYR A 114 -1.46 -0.56 6.73
CA TYR A 114 -0.51 -0.35 7.82
C TYR A 114 -1.18 -0.34 9.21
N GLY A 115 -2.46 -0.70 9.32
CA GLY A 115 -3.16 -0.78 10.61
C GLY A 115 -3.41 0.56 11.31
N ALA A 116 -3.53 1.65 10.54
CA ALA A 116 -3.88 2.98 11.06
C ALA A 116 -5.35 3.33 10.78
N ASP A 117 -5.95 4.18 11.60
CA ASP A 117 -7.32 4.65 11.40
C ASP A 117 -7.42 5.61 10.21
N ALA A 118 -6.37 6.40 9.97
CA ALA A 118 -6.31 7.38 8.90
C ALA A 118 -4.89 7.60 8.38
N CYS A 119 -4.78 8.03 7.13
CA CYS A 119 -3.51 8.49 6.55
C CYS A 119 -3.49 10.02 6.45
N CYS A 120 -2.36 10.64 6.80
CA CYS A 120 -2.18 12.10 6.86
C CYS A 120 -2.43 12.76 5.49
N PRO A 121 -3.48 13.58 5.33
CA PRO A 121 -3.81 14.19 4.04
C PRO A 121 -2.72 15.17 3.56
N ILE A 122 -2.10 15.91 4.49
CA ILE A 122 -1.10 16.93 4.15
C ILE A 122 0.19 16.28 3.63
N THR A 123 0.66 15.21 4.28
CA THR A 123 1.87 14.49 3.87
C THR A 123 1.67 13.83 2.50
N VAL A 124 0.53 13.18 2.27
CA VAL A 124 0.21 12.60 0.94
C VAL A 124 0.20 13.67 -0.14
N GLN A 125 -0.46 14.81 0.10
CA GLN A 125 -0.49 15.90 -0.88
C GLN A 125 0.90 16.46 -1.19
N ARG A 126 1.78 16.57 -0.19
CA ARG A 126 3.17 16.98 -0.37
C ARG A 126 3.93 15.99 -1.25
N HIS A 127 3.85 14.71 -0.95
CA HIS A 127 4.51 13.67 -1.75
C HIS A 127 3.95 13.59 -3.16
N LEU A 128 2.64 13.76 -3.36
CA LEU A 128 2.06 13.83 -4.71
C LEU A 128 2.64 15.00 -5.52
N ALA A 129 2.83 16.16 -4.91
CA ALA A 129 3.47 17.30 -5.58
C ALA A 129 4.92 16.99 -5.95
N GLN A 130 5.71 16.42 -5.02
CA GLN A 130 7.10 16.03 -5.27
C GLN A 130 7.23 14.96 -6.36
N ILE A 131 6.38 13.93 -6.31
CA ILE A 131 6.29 12.90 -7.35
C ILE A 131 5.92 13.52 -8.70
N SER A 132 5.03 14.51 -8.73
CA SER A 132 4.70 15.21 -9.98
C SER A 132 5.88 15.99 -10.55
N GLU A 133 6.73 16.55 -9.68
CA GLU A 133 7.92 17.28 -10.08
C GLU A 133 8.98 16.36 -10.69
N ASN A 134 9.24 15.24 -10.01
CA ASN A 134 10.26 14.26 -10.36
C ASN A 134 9.80 13.27 -11.44
N GLY A 135 8.49 13.08 -11.61
CA GLY A 135 7.92 12.11 -12.54
C GLY A 135 8.15 10.64 -12.14
N THR A 136 8.36 10.36 -10.86
CA THR A 136 8.75 9.03 -10.34
C THR A 136 7.64 7.99 -10.35
N ALA A 137 6.37 8.41 -10.34
CA ALA A 137 5.21 7.52 -10.29
C ALA A 137 3.99 8.12 -11.02
N PRO A 138 3.01 7.29 -11.44
CA PRO A 138 1.88 7.71 -12.28
C PRO A 138 0.79 8.44 -11.48
N PHE A 139 1.09 9.66 -11.04
CA PHE A 139 0.16 10.48 -10.25
C PHE A 139 -1.15 10.83 -10.98
N TRP A 140 -1.13 10.84 -12.33
CA TRP A 140 -2.30 11.10 -13.16
C TRP A 140 -3.41 10.05 -13.03
N ARG A 141 -3.12 8.86 -12.50
CA ARG A 141 -4.13 7.83 -12.20
C ARG A 141 -4.93 8.10 -10.93
N VAL A 142 -4.48 9.03 -10.09
CA VAL A 142 -5.06 9.25 -8.75
C VAL A 142 -5.54 10.69 -8.52
N VAL A 143 -4.93 11.65 -9.21
CA VAL A 143 -5.32 13.06 -9.09
C VAL A 143 -6.40 13.39 -10.11
N ASP A 144 -7.57 13.78 -9.61
CA ASP A 144 -8.70 14.24 -10.42
C ASP A 144 -8.39 15.63 -11.04
N PRO A 145 -8.37 15.76 -12.38
CA PRO A 145 -8.05 17.02 -13.07
C PRO A 145 -9.09 18.13 -12.83
N ASP A 146 -10.33 17.80 -12.46
CA ASP A 146 -11.39 18.80 -12.28
C ASP A 146 -11.37 19.40 -10.86
N ARG A 147 -10.57 18.82 -9.96
CA ARG A 147 -10.39 19.33 -8.60
C ARG A 147 -9.30 20.39 -8.54
N PRO A 148 -9.43 21.40 -7.66
CA PRO A 148 -8.45 22.48 -7.54
C PRO A 148 -7.05 21.97 -7.16
N PHE A 149 -6.95 20.80 -6.54
CA PHE A 149 -5.66 20.18 -6.20
C PHE A 149 -4.80 19.86 -7.44
N ALA A 150 -5.40 19.55 -8.59
CA ALA A 150 -4.66 19.27 -9.82
C ALA A 150 -3.78 20.44 -10.29
N ARG A 151 -4.14 21.68 -9.94
CA ARG A 151 -3.34 22.88 -10.25
C ARG A 151 -1.99 22.90 -9.54
N ARG A 152 -1.84 22.14 -8.44
CA ARG A 152 -0.58 22.01 -7.70
C ARG A 152 0.37 20.98 -8.31
N MET A 153 -0.09 20.16 -9.26
CA MET A 153 0.74 19.17 -9.92
C MET A 153 1.53 19.83 -11.06
N LYS A 154 2.76 19.36 -11.31
CA LYS A 154 3.59 19.87 -12.40
C LYS A 154 2.94 19.66 -13.76
N GLY A 155 2.64 20.75 -14.46
CA GLY A 155 1.94 20.76 -15.74
C GLY A 155 0.41 20.84 -15.62
N GLY A 156 -0.11 21.00 -14.40
CA GLY A 156 -1.51 21.28 -14.15
C GLY A 156 -2.49 20.15 -14.51
N PRO A 157 -3.79 20.44 -14.51
CA PRO A 157 -4.82 19.47 -14.85
C PRO A 157 -4.77 19.01 -16.31
N GLU A 158 -4.28 19.84 -17.23
CA GLU A 158 -4.17 19.54 -18.65
C GLU A 158 -3.22 18.35 -18.89
N ARG A 159 -2.07 18.34 -18.21
CA ARG A 159 -1.12 17.22 -18.31
C ARG A 159 -1.71 15.92 -17.80
N ILE A 160 -2.51 15.97 -16.73
CA ILE A 160 -3.19 14.77 -16.20
C ILE A 160 -4.15 14.20 -17.24
N ARG A 161 -4.98 15.06 -17.87
CA ARG A 161 -5.91 14.63 -18.93
C ARG A 161 -5.17 14.03 -20.12
N GLN A 162 -4.08 14.65 -20.56
CA GLN A 162 -3.25 14.12 -21.66
C GLN A 162 -2.71 12.72 -21.35
N ARG A 163 -2.14 12.53 -20.15
CA ARG A 163 -1.57 11.23 -19.74
C ARG A 163 -2.62 10.14 -19.59
N LEU A 164 -3.81 10.46 -19.09
CA LEU A 164 -4.92 9.51 -19.01
C LEU A 164 -5.38 9.05 -20.40
N VAL A 165 -5.51 9.98 -21.35
CA VAL A 165 -5.89 9.66 -22.74
C VAL A 165 -4.81 8.83 -23.43
N GLU A 166 -3.53 9.15 -23.21
CA GLU A 166 -2.39 8.36 -23.71
C GLU A 166 -2.44 6.92 -23.18
N GLU A 167 -2.67 6.74 -21.87
CA GLU A 167 -2.79 5.40 -21.27
C GLU A 167 -4.03 4.64 -21.77
N GLU A 168 -5.19 5.29 -21.89
CA GLU A 168 -6.40 4.64 -22.40
C GLU A 168 -6.23 4.15 -23.85
N ARG A 169 -5.47 4.90 -24.67
CA ARG A 169 -5.11 4.48 -26.03
C ARG A 169 -4.10 3.34 -26.05
N ALA A 170 -3.19 3.27 -25.09
CA ALA A 170 -2.20 2.20 -25.00
C ALA A 170 -2.75 0.89 -24.42
N VAL A 171 -3.88 0.95 -23.70
CA VAL A 171 -4.57 -0.23 -23.15
C VAL A 171 -5.53 -0.87 -24.16
N LYS A 172 -5.99 -0.13 -25.18
CA LYS A 172 -6.82 -0.62 -26.30
C LYS A 172 -5.97 -1.31 -27.37
#